data_AF-A0AAW7Z827-F1
#
_entry.id   AF-A0AAW7Z827-F1
#
_cell.length_a   1.000
_cell.length_b   1.000
_cell.length_c   1.000
_cell.angle_alpha   90.00
_cell.angle_beta   90.00
_cell.angle_gamma   90.00
#
_symmetry.space_group_name_H-M   'P 1'
#
loop_
_entity.id
_entity.type
_entity.pdbx_description
1 polymer ?
#
loop_
_entity_poly.entity_id
_entity_poly.type
_entity_poly.pdbx_seq_one_letter_code
_entity_poly.pdbx_strand_id
1 'polypeptide(L)'
;MKLEQKIPPVAVFLLSAFFMVVTTKVARNVSVEYQYKFEALILFLLLGVGIAVIGVASFKKHKTSLHPIKTERVVSLVTSGVYQYSRNPMYVGMLLCLVGIGLYTANPINVVFILLFVWYMNKYQIIPEEAFLTDKFGASYIEYMKTVRRWL
;
A
#
# COMPACT_ATOMS: atom_id res chain seq x y z
N MET A 1 -7.43 -1.40 22.83
CA MET A 1 -7.19 -2.40 21.76
C MET A 1 -5.74 -2.26 21.29
N LYS A 2 -4.85 -3.24 21.56
CA LYS A 2 -3.46 -3.20 21.06
C LYS A 2 -3.49 -3.53 19.58
N LEU A 3 -2.99 -2.63 18.73
CA LEU A 3 -2.88 -2.88 17.29
C LEU A 3 -1.94 -4.07 17.07
N GLU A 4 -2.44 -5.16 16.51
CA GLU A 4 -1.66 -6.35 16.11
C GLU A 4 -0.72 -6.10 14.92
N GLN A 5 -0.22 -4.86 14.77
CA GLN A 5 0.70 -4.51 13.71
C GLN A 5 2.08 -5.05 14.05
N LYS A 6 2.41 -6.24 13.52
CA LYS A 6 3.70 -6.89 13.75
C LYS A 6 4.85 -6.15 13.04
N ILE A 7 4.69 -5.89 11.74
CA ILE A 7 5.75 -5.32 10.89
C ILE A 7 5.20 -4.07 10.17
N PRO A 8 5.90 -2.92 10.21
CA PRO A 8 5.46 -1.71 9.50
C PRO A 8 5.31 -1.93 7.99
N PRO A 9 4.31 -1.30 7.33
CA PRO A 9 4.06 -1.46 5.88
C PRO A 9 5.29 -1.23 5.00
N VAL A 10 6.09 -0.20 5.32
CA VAL A 10 7.32 0.13 4.57
C VAL A 10 8.34 -1.00 4.67
N ALA A 11 8.47 -1.66 5.83
CA ALA A 11 9.39 -2.77 5.99
C ALA A 11 8.93 -3.99 5.18
N VAL A 12 7.63 -4.28 5.14
CA VAL A 12 7.07 -5.35 4.29
C VAL A 12 7.33 -5.04 2.81
N PHE A 13 7.09 -3.80 2.38
CA PHE A 13 7.39 -3.34 1.01
C PHE A 13 8.87 -3.56 0.65
N LEU A 14 9.80 -3.11 1.51
CA LEU A 14 11.24 -3.26 1.28
C LEU A 14 11.67 -4.73 1.22
N LEU A 15 11.12 -5.58 2.10
CA LEU A 15 11.37 -7.02 2.08
C LEU A 15 10.85 -7.66 0.78
N SER A 16 9.63 -7.34 0.35
CA SER A 16 9.08 -7.81 -0.92
C SER A 16 9.96 -7.39 -2.10
N ALA A 17 10.36 -6.12 -2.17
CA ALA A 17 11.23 -5.61 -3.22
C ALA A 17 12.61 -6.30 -3.21
N PHE A 18 13.20 -6.49 -2.03
CA PHE A 18 14.46 -7.20 -1.87
C PHE A 18 14.38 -8.63 -2.41
N PHE A 19 13.38 -9.41 -2.00
CA PHE A 19 13.20 -10.77 -2.47
C PHE A 19 12.95 -10.84 -3.98
N MET A 20 12.16 -9.93 -4.55
CA MET A 20 11.95 -9.86 -6.00
C MET A 20 13.26 -9.69 -6.78
N VAL A 21 14.15 -8.82 -6.31
CA VAL A 21 15.47 -8.61 -6.94
C VAL A 21 16.37 -9.84 -6.76
N VAL A 22 16.40 -10.44 -5.57
CA VAL A 22 17.19 -11.65 -5.29
C VAL A 22 16.72 -12.82 -6.15
N THR A 23 15.41 -13.10 -6.17
CA THR A 23 14.82 -14.18 -6.97
C THR A 23 15.12 -14.00 -8.45
N THR A 24 15.10 -12.77 -8.97
CA THR A 24 15.45 -12.51 -10.37
C THR A 24 16.92 -12.81 -10.67
N LYS A 25 17.84 -12.55 -9.73
CA LYS A 25 19.27 -12.88 -9.89
C LYS A 25 19.52 -14.39 -9.86
N VAL A 26 18.79 -15.12 -9.03
CA VAL A 26 18.94 -16.58 -8.87
C VAL A 26 18.22 -17.34 -9.98
N ALA A 27 16.99 -16.96 -10.32
CA ALA A 27 16.15 -17.59 -11.35
C ALA A 27 16.26 -16.87 -12.70
N ARG A 28 17.49 -16.54 -13.13
CA ARG A 28 17.75 -15.73 -14.33
C ARG A 28 17.19 -16.36 -15.62
N ASN A 29 17.08 -17.69 -15.67
CA ASN A 29 16.56 -18.41 -16.84
C ASN A 29 15.02 -18.29 -17.02
N VAL A 30 14.33 -17.63 -16.10
CA VAL A 30 12.85 -17.48 -16.10
C VAL A 30 12.44 -16.05 -16.49
N SER A 31 13.38 -15.11 -16.60
CA SER A 31 13.05 -13.72 -16.95
C SER A 31 12.70 -13.55 -18.43
N VAL A 32 11.61 -12.85 -18.71
CA VAL A 32 11.17 -12.51 -20.06
C VAL A 32 11.82 -11.20 -20.52
N GLU A 33 12.31 -11.13 -21.74
CA GLU A 33 12.81 -9.88 -22.32
C GLU A 33 11.68 -9.06 -22.97
N TYR A 34 11.68 -7.75 -22.73
CA TYR A 34 10.80 -6.79 -23.41
C TYR A 34 11.44 -5.40 -23.38
N GLN A 35 11.10 -4.56 -24.36
CA GLN A 35 11.85 -3.34 -24.68
C GLN A 35 11.69 -2.20 -23.66
N TYR A 36 10.53 -2.08 -23.01
CA TYR A 36 10.16 -0.89 -22.23
C TYR A 36 10.27 -1.07 -20.70
N LYS A 37 11.22 -1.89 -20.23
CA LYS A 37 11.36 -2.25 -18.80
C LYS A 37 11.62 -1.05 -17.90
N PHE A 38 12.47 -0.14 -18.37
CA PHE A 38 12.95 0.97 -17.56
C PHE A 38 11.93 2.11 -17.49
N GLU A 39 11.26 2.39 -18.61
CA GLU A 39 10.18 3.37 -18.71
C GLU A 39 9.00 2.94 -17.85
N ALA A 40 8.63 1.65 -17.91
CA ALA A 40 7.60 1.08 -17.04
C ALA A 40 7.99 1.23 -15.56
N LEU A 41 9.24 0.93 -15.19
CA LEU A 41 9.72 1.13 -13.82
C LEU A 41 9.53 2.57 -13.35
N ILE A 42 10.04 3.54 -14.12
CA ILE A 42 9.98 4.96 -13.77
C ILE A 42 8.53 5.41 -13.63
N LEU A 43 7.67 5.08 -14.60
CA LEU A 43 6.27 5.47 -14.58
C LEU A 43 5.56 4.96 -13.31
N PHE A 44 5.71 3.67 -13.00
CA PHE A 44 5.05 3.06 -11.85
C PHE A 44 5.63 3.56 -10.52
N LEU A 45 6.93 3.85 -10.43
CA LEU A 45 7.54 4.47 -9.26
C LEU A 45 7.03 5.89 -9.05
N LEU A 46 6.98 6.71 -10.09
CA LEU A 46 6.49 8.09 -9.99
C LEU A 46 5.01 8.12 -9.59
N LEU A 47 4.16 7.29 -10.22
CA LEU A 47 2.75 7.17 -9.86
C LEU A 47 2.57 6.64 -8.43
N GLY A 48 3.30 5.59 -8.07
CA GLY A 48 3.19 4.95 -6.76
C GLY A 48 3.62 5.89 -5.63
N VAL A 49 4.79 6.52 -5.77
CA VAL A 49 5.29 7.53 -4.81
C VAL A 49 4.36 8.73 -4.78
N GLY A 50 3.90 9.22 -5.93
CA GLY A 50 2.96 10.34 -6.02
C GLY A 50 1.67 10.07 -5.23
N ILE A 51 1.01 8.93 -5.45
CA ILE A 51 -0.20 8.53 -4.73
C ILE A 51 0.07 8.39 -3.22
N ALA A 52 1.18 7.75 -2.84
CA ALA A 52 1.53 7.57 -1.43
C ALA A 52 1.78 8.91 -0.72
N VAL A 53 2.51 9.83 -1.35
CA VAL A 53 2.78 11.17 -0.84
C VAL A 53 1.50 11.99 -0.73
N ILE A 54 0.62 11.95 -1.73
CA ILE A 54 -0.67 12.65 -1.68
C ILE A 54 -1.56 12.07 -0.56
N GLY A 55 -1.55 10.74 -0.38
CA GLY A 55 -2.22 10.07 0.73
C GLY A 55 -1.74 10.59 2.09
N VAL A 56 -0.43 10.60 2.32
CA VAL A 56 0.21 11.14 3.54
C VAL A 56 -0.11 12.62 3.73
N ALA A 57 -0.02 13.43 2.67
CA ALA A 57 -0.27 14.85 2.70
C ALA A 57 -1.73 15.18 3.04
N SER A 58 -2.67 14.30 2.66
CA SER A 58 -4.09 14.47 2.96
C SER A 58 -4.35 14.47 4.47
N PHE A 59 -3.62 13.69 5.27
CA PHE A 59 -3.73 13.73 6.73
C PHE A 59 -3.12 14.99 7.35
N LYS A 60 -2.00 15.49 6.80
CA LYS A 60 -1.43 16.79 7.23
C LYS A 60 -2.42 17.94 7.00
N LYS A 61 -3.10 17.95 5.84
CA LYS A 61 -4.12 18.96 5.51
C LYS A 61 -5.31 18.93 6.48
N HIS A 62 -5.69 17.74 6.95
CA HIS A 62 -6.78 17.56 7.90
C HIS A 62 -6.32 17.53 9.38
N LYS A 63 -5.06 17.91 9.67
CA LYS A 63 -4.47 17.94 11.03
C LYS A 63 -4.64 16.64 11.83
N THR A 64 -4.65 15.50 11.16
CA THR A 64 -4.82 14.18 11.78
C THR A 64 -3.54 13.34 11.60
N SER A 65 -3.26 12.46 12.55
CA SER A 65 -2.00 11.68 12.59
C SER A 65 -2.12 10.36 11.82
N LEU A 66 -1.06 10.03 11.07
CA LEU A 66 -0.85 8.73 10.42
C LEU A 66 -0.46 7.60 11.40
N HIS A 67 0.01 7.95 12.60
CA HIS A 67 0.67 6.98 13.47
C HIS A 67 -0.31 6.09 14.24
N PRO A 68 -0.29 4.77 14.01
CA PRO A 68 -1.16 3.81 14.72
C PRO A 68 -0.89 3.80 16.24
N ILE A 69 0.32 4.15 16.65
CA ILE A 69 0.74 4.13 18.07
C ILE A 69 0.25 5.38 18.84
N LYS A 70 -0.18 6.45 18.15
CA LYS A 70 -0.71 7.67 18.77
C LYS A 70 -2.19 7.83 18.41
N THR A 71 -3.00 6.87 18.88
CA THR A 71 -4.47 6.79 18.73
C THR A 71 -5.20 8.07 19.19
N GLU A 72 -4.58 8.87 20.06
CA GLU A 72 -5.08 10.15 20.58
C GLU A 72 -5.14 11.27 19.52
N ARG A 73 -4.40 11.19 18.41
CA ARG A 73 -4.32 12.26 17.39
C ARG A 73 -5.13 12.04 16.11
N VAL A 74 -5.93 10.98 16.04
CA VAL A 74 -6.83 10.76 14.89
C VAL A 74 -8.14 11.53 15.13
N VAL A 75 -8.21 12.80 14.71
CA VAL A 75 -9.31 13.70 15.09
C VAL A 75 -10.46 13.70 14.07
N SER A 76 -10.17 13.38 12.81
CA SER A 76 -11.14 13.43 11.71
C SER A 76 -10.95 12.29 10.72
N LEU A 77 -12.07 11.81 10.17
CA LEU A 77 -12.09 10.87 9.06
C LEU A 77 -11.78 11.61 7.74
N VAL A 78 -10.80 11.15 6.98
CA VAL A 78 -10.42 11.73 5.68
C VAL A 78 -11.04 10.90 4.57
N THR A 79 -12.02 11.45 3.86
CA THR A 79 -12.74 10.78 2.76
C THR A 79 -12.60 11.48 1.40
N SER A 80 -11.83 12.57 1.33
CA SER A 80 -11.68 13.41 0.14
C SER A 80 -10.34 13.19 -0.56
N GLY A 81 -10.21 13.69 -1.80
CA GLY A 81 -8.97 13.56 -2.57
C GLY A 81 -8.71 12.11 -2.96
N VAL A 82 -7.50 11.59 -2.73
CA VAL A 82 -7.16 10.19 -3.07
C VAL A 82 -7.95 9.17 -2.25
N TYR A 83 -8.48 9.56 -1.09
CA TYR A 83 -9.31 8.71 -0.22
C TYR A 83 -10.71 8.45 -0.79
N GLN A 84 -11.15 9.15 -1.83
CA GLN A 84 -12.42 8.82 -2.49
C GLN A 84 -12.31 7.57 -3.39
N TYR A 85 -11.09 7.19 -3.80
CA TYR A 85 -10.85 6.08 -4.73
C TYR A 85 -10.48 4.78 -4.00
N SER A 86 -9.71 4.90 -2.92
CA SER A 86 -9.34 3.77 -2.07
C SER A 86 -9.26 4.24 -0.63
N ARG A 87 -9.65 3.40 0.32
CA ARG A 87 -9.44 3.65 1.75
C ARG A 87 -7.97 3.60 2.16
N ASN A 88 -7.11 2.99 1.33
CA ASN A 88 -5.69 2.76 1.64
C ASN A 88 -4.78 3.23 0.49
N PRO A 89 -4.84 4.49 0.06
CA PRO A 89 -4.12 4.97 -1.12
C PRO A 89 -2.60 4.86 -0.95
N MET A 90 -2.08 4.97 0.27
CA MET A 90 -0.65 4.75 0.54
C MET A 90 -0.20 3.32 0.19
N TYR A 91 -1.01 2.31 0.52
CA TYR A 91 -0.70 0.92 0.21
C TYR A 91 -0.87 0.63 -1.29
N VAL A 92 -1.81 1.29 -1.96
CA VAL A 92 -1.92 1.30 -3.42
C VAL A 92 -0.64 1.86 -4.06
N GLY A 93 -0.10 2.95 -3.52
CA GLY A 93 1.16 3.52 -4.00
C GLY A 93 2.35 2.57 -3.87
N MET A 94 2.46 1.89 -2.72
CA MET A 94 3.48 0.84 -2.51
C MET A 94 3.31 -0.34 -3.46
N LEU A 95 2.07 -0.79 -3.67
CA LEU A 95 1.73 -1.86 -4.59
C LEU A 95 2.14 -1.50 -6.03
N LEU A 96 1.84 -0.28 -6.49
CA LEU A 96 2.27 0.20 -7.80
C LEU A 96 3.80 0.19 -7.96
N CYS A 97 4.54 0.60 -6.92
CA CYS A 97 6.00 0.51 -6.94
C CYS A 97 6.48 -0.95 -7.09
N LEU A 98 5.88 -1.89 -6.36
CA LEU A 98 6.20 -3.32 -6.51
C LEU A 98 5.85 -3.85 -7.91
N VAL A 99 4.74 -3.41 -8.49
CA VAL A 99 4.39 -3.75 -9.88
C VAL A 99 5.46 -3.21 -10.84
N GLY A 100 5.90 -1.97 -10.68
CA GLY A 100 7.00 -1.40 -11.48
C GLY A 100 8.30 -2.21 -11.38
N ILE A 101 8.68 -2.63 -10.17
CA ILE A 101 9.84 -3.51 -9.94
C ILE A 101 9.63 -4.88 -10.60
N GLY A 102 8.42 -5.46 -10.48
CA GLY A 102 8.07 -6.73 -11.10
C GLY A 102 8.14 -6.69 -12.62
N LEU A 103 7.68 -5.58 -13.21
CA LEU A 103 7.81 -5.31 -14.63
C LEU A 103 9.28 -5.15 -15.03
N TYR A 104 10.07 -4.35 -14.31
CA TYR A 104 11.49 -4.16 -14.62
C TYR A 104 12.30 -5.46 -14.59
N THR A 105 12.08 -6.26 -13.54
CA THR A 105 12.73 -7.57 -13.38
C THR A 105 12.21 -8.60 -14.38
N ALA A 106 10.97 -8.43 -14.86
CA ALA A 106 10.30 -9.27 -15.85
C ALA A 106 10.34 -10.76 -15.51
N ASN A 107 10.33 -11.09 -14.22
CA ASN A 107 10.32 -12.45 -13.72
C ASN A 107 8.91 -12.79 -13.22
N PRO A 108 8.19 -13.73 -13.86
CA PRO A 108 6.83 -14.11 -13.45
C PRO A 108 6.71 -14.58 -12.00
N ILE A 109 7.77 -15.15 -11.41
CA ILE A 109 7.80 -15.56 -10.01
C ILE A 109 7.53 -14.38 -9.08
N ASN A 110 7.89 -13.15 -9.51
CA ASN A 110 7.71 -11.96 -8.70
C ASN A 110 6.24 -11.59 -8.44
N VAL A 111 5.30 -12.14 -9.21
CA VAL A 111 3.85 -12.02 -8.94
C VAL A 111 3.51 -12.59 -7.57
N VAL A 112 4.17 -13.66 -7.13
CA VAL A 112 3.94 -14.26 -5.80
C VAL A 112 4.23 -13.24 -4.70
N PHE A 113 5.32 -12.47 -4.79
CA PHE A 113 5.65 -11.46 -3.77
C PHE A 113 4.66 -10.29 -3.75
N ILE A 114 4.10 -9.92 -4.91
CA ILE A 114 3.03 -8.90 -5.02
C ILE A 114 1.75 -9.41 -4.33
N LEU A 115 1.36 -10.66 -4.59
CA LEU A 115 0.18 -11.27 -3.96
C LEU A 115 0.35 -11.44 -2.46
N LEU A 116 1.54 -11.87 -2.01
CA LEU A 116 1.88 -11.98 -0.59
C LEU A 116 1.85 -10.62 0.10
N PHE A 117 2.34 -9.56 -0.56
CA PHE A 117 2.25 -8.19 -0.05
C PHE A 117 0.79 -7.79 0.15
N VAL A 118 -0.07 -7.94 -0.85
CA VAL A 118 -1.50 -7.60 -0.75
C VAL A 118 -2.20 -8.41 0.35
N TRP A 119 -1.93 -9.71 0.43
CA TRP A 119 -2.48 -10.58 1.49
C TRP A 119 -2.05 -10.11 2.89
N TYR A 120 -0.75 -9.86 3.09
CA TYR A 120 -0.21 -9.40 4.36
C TYR A 120 -0.83 -8.06 4.77
N MET A 121 -0.85 -7.10 3.84
CA MET A 121 -1.40 -5.76 4.07
C MET A 121 -2.88 -5.82 4.43
N ASN A 122 -3.68 -6.66 3.76
CA ASN A 122 -5.07 -6.88 4.15
C ASN A 122 -5.20 -7.43 5.57
N LYS A 123 -4.47 -8.51 5.88
CA LYS A 123 -4.66 -9.25 7.13
C LYS A 123 -4.16 -8.50 8.36
N TYR A 124 -2.98 -7.88 8.27
CA TYR A 124 -2.26 -7.36 9.43
C TYR A 124 -2.22 -5.84 9.53
N GLN A 125 -2.60 -5.11 8.47
CA GLN A 125 -2.62 -3.65 8.47
C GLN A 125 -4.04 -3.12 8.29
N ILE A 126 -4.68 -3.43 7.17
CA ILE A 126 -5.98 -2.86 6.78
C ILE A 126 -7.09 -3.32 7.73
N ILE A 127 -7.24 -4.62 7.99
CA ILE A 127 -8.34 -5.11 8.86
C ILE A 127 -8.26 -4.52 10.28
N PRO A 128 -7.10 -4.54 10.97
CA PRO A 128 -6.96 -3.89 12.28
C PRO A 128 -7.24 -2.38 12.24
N GLU A 129 -6.79 -1.69 11.18
CA GLU A 129 -7.01 -0.26 10.99
C GLU A 129 -8.51 0.06 10.77
N GLU A 130 -9.20 -0.73 9.95
CA GLU A 130 -10.65 -0.59 9.73
C GLU A 130 -11.44 -0.86 11.01
N ALA A 131 -11.05 -1.85 11.82
CA ALA A 131 -11.70 -2.13 13.10
C ALA A 131 -11.53 -0.94 14.07
N PHE A 132 -10.33 -0.37 14.16
CA PHE A 132 -10.07 0.83 14.96
C PHE A 132 -10.86 2.05 14.47
N LEU A 133 -10.91 2.30 13.15
CA LEU A 133 -11.65 3.42 12.58
C LEU A 133 -13.16 3.26 12.75
N THR A 134 -13.68 2.02 12.68
CA THR A 134 -15.08 1.71 12.95
C THR A 134 -15.43 1.97 14.42
N ASP A 135 -14.60 1.51 15.35
CA ASP A 135 -14.77 1.76 16.79
C ASP A 135 -14.75 3.27 17.10
N LYS A 136 -13.86 4.02 16.44
CA LYS A 136 -13.68 5.46 16.68
C LYS A 136 -14.76 6.35 16.06
N PHE A 137 -15.16 6.09 14.81
CA PHE A 137 -16.04 6.97 14.02
C PHE A 137 -17.44 6.40 13.77
N GLY A 138 -17.69 5.15 14.16
CA GLY A 138 -19.00 4.50 14.09
C GLY A 138 -19.64 4.56 12.71
N ALA A 139 -20.89 5.02 12.68
CA ALA A 139 -21.73 5.09 11.47
C ALA A 139 -21.07 5.85 10.32
N SER A 140 -20.32 6.92 10.60
CA SER A 140 -19.66 7.72 9.55
C SER A 140 -18.64 6.90 8.76
N TYR A 141 -17.89 6.04 9.43
CA TYR A 141 -16.93 5.15 8.76
C TYR A 141 -17.62 4.00 8.04
N ILE A 142 -18.71 3.48 8.61
CA ILE A 142 -19.51 2.42 7.98
C ILE A 142 -20.10 2.90 6.66
N GLU A 143 -20.65 4.12 6.60
CA GLU A 143 -21.15 4.71 5.34
C GLU A 143 -20.02 4.90 4.32
N TYR A 144 -18.86 5.39 4.76
CA TYR A 144 -17.69 5.50 3.89
C TYR A 144 -17.22 4.14 3.35
N MET A 145 -17.31 3.07 4.15
CA MET A 145 -16.94 1.72 3.70
C MET A 145 -17.86 1.16 2.61
N LYS A 146 -19.10 1.65 2.49
CA LYS A 146 -20.05 1.24 1.44
C LYS A 146 -19.73 1.85 0.08
N THR A 147 -19.14 3.04 0.06
CA THR A 147 -18.93 3.82 -1.17
C THR A 147 -17.53 3.68 -1.75
N VAL A 148 -16.53 3.45 -0.89
CA VAL A 148 -15.13 3.29 -1.29
C VAL A 148 -14.71 1.85 -1.02
N ARG A 149 -13.67 1.32 -1.69
CA ARG A 149 -13.13 -0.04 -1.45
C ARG A 149 -11.79 0.00 -0.70
N ARG A 150 -11.35 -1.14 -0.16
CA ARG A 150 -10.02 -1.27 0.49
C ARG A 150 -8.89 -0.93 -0.47
N TRP A 151 -8.96 -1.54 -1.65
CA TRP A 151 -8.12 -1.33 -2.83
C TRP A 151 -9.06 -0.84 -3.93
N LEU A 152 -8.56 -0.03 -4.88
CA LEU A 152 -9.33 0.58 -5.99
C LEU A 152 -10.40 -0.38 -6.58
#